data_AF-A0A3B5APB8-F1
#
_entry.id   AF-A0A3B5APB8-F1
#
_cell.length_a   1.000
_cell.length_b   1.000
_cell.length_c   1.000
_cell.angle_alpha   90.00
_cell.angle_beta   90.00
_cell.angle_gamma   90.00
#
_symmetry.space_group_name_H-M   'P 1'
#
loop_
_entity.id
_entity.type
_entity.pdbx_description
1 polymer ?
#
loop_
_entity_poly.entity_id
_entity_poly.type
_entity_poly.pdbx_seq_one_letter_code
_entity_poly.pdbx_strand_id
1 'polypeptide(L)'
;TDVLNSFWTTMALRDGVVRLVGGDSPWEGRVEVFHNGDWGTVCDDHWTQQHAEVVCRQLGYRYEYLNNTQNGTFGEGVGLILLDDVQCDGSETSLLDCKHGIWGRTDCSHSEDVGFVLTTGIAFVEPLSELRNKHLLHHRYI
;
A
#
# COMPACT_ATOMS: atom_id res chain seq x y z
N THR A 1 22.43 18.76 27.22
CA THR A 1 21.79 19.11 25.93
C THR A 1 20.98 17.90 25.50
N ASP A 2 19.67 18.08 25.49
CA ASP A 2 18.65 17.08 25.83
C ASP A 2 18.53 15.84 24.93
N VAL A 3 18.67 14.68 25.55
CA VAL A 3 18.23 13.35 25.08
C VAL A 3 16.70 13.21 24.97
N LEU A 4 15.95 14.25 25.32
CA LEU A 4 14.49 14.30 25.22
C LEU A 4 13.98 14.77 23.84
N ASN A 5 14.89 15.24 22.97
CA ASN A 5 14.53 15.65 21.61
C ASN A 5 14.60 14.51 20.58
N SER A 6 14.92 13.28 20.99
CA SER A 6 15.00 12.11 20.10
C SER A 6 13.82 11.14 20.22
N PHE A 7 12.87 11.40 21.12
CA PHE A 7 11.65 10.58 21.28
C PHE A 7 10.40 11.20 20.64
N TRP A 8 10.50 12.44 20.14
CA TRP A 8 9.42 13.14 19.42
C TRP A 8 9.78 13.53 17.98
N THR A 9 10.94 13.11 17.45
CA THR A 9 11.20 13.13 16.01
C THR A 9 10.35 12.02 15.38
N THR A 10 9.07 12.33 15.21
CA THR A 10 8.18 11.92 14.13
C THR A 10 8.67 10.72 13.33
N MET A 11 7.96 9.59 13.46
CA MET A 11 7.98 8.53 12.47
C MET A 11 7.76 9.15 11.09
N ALA A 12 8.85 9.39 10.35
CA ALA A 12 8.75 9.71 8.94
C ALA A 12 8.22 8.44 8.26
N LEU A 13 7.13 8.58 7.50
CA LEU A 13 6.66 7.50 6.64
C LEU A 13 7.84 7.07 5.74
N ARG A 14 8.00 5.77 5.57
CA ARG A 14 9.02 5.23 4.68
C ARG A 14 8.48 5.21 3.26
N ASP A 15 9.38 5.28 2.29
CA ASP A 15 9.02 5.07 0.91
C ASP A 15 8.37 3.69 0.71
N GLY A 16 7.39 3.65 -0.18
CA GLY A 16 6.66 2.45 -0.55
C GLY A 16 5.50 2.11 0.38
N VAL A 17 5.22 2.92 1.40
CA VAL A 17 3.96 2.81 2.14
C VAL A 17 2.80 3.06 1.18
N VAL A 18 1.78 2.20 1.22
CA VAL A 18 0.57 2.29 0.39
C VAL A 18 -0.66 2.53 1.24
N ARG A 19 -1.66 3.23 0.69
CA ARG A 19 -3.00 3.38 1.27
C ARG A 19 -4.07 3.29 0.19
N LEU A 20 -5.29 2.96 0.60
CA LEU A 20 -6.50 3.04 -0.23
C LEU A 20 -7.31 4.28 0.18
N VAL A 21 -7.77 5.06 -0.81
CA VAL A 21 -8.50 6.32 -0.59
C VAL A 21 -9.77 6.36 -1.43
N GLY A 22 -10.84 6.98 -0.90
CA GLY A 22 -12.08 7.21 -1.65
C GLY A 22 -13.04 6.02 -1.72
N GLY A 23 -12.72 4.90 -1.06
CA GLY A 23 -13.63 3.78 -0.86
C GLY A 23 -14.55 3.96 0.36
N ASP A 24 -15.67 3.24 0.36
CA ASP A 24 -16.63 3.19 1.49
C ASP A 24 -16.19 2.21 2.59
N SER A 25 -15.17 1.38 2.31
CA SER A 25 -14.60 0.40 3.22
C SER A 25 -13.07 0.36 3.15
N PRO A 26 -12.37 -0.22 4.15
CA PRO A 26 -10.91 -0.37 4.12
C PRO A 26 -10.37 -1.28 3.00
N TRP A 27 -11.26 -1.97 2.29
CA TRP A 27 -10.96 -3.00 1.31
C TRP A 27 -11.08 -2.49 -0.13
N GLU A 28 -11.35 -1.20 -0.29
CA GLU A 28 -11.52 -0.61 -1.60
C GLU A 28 -10.99 0.82 -1.62
N GLY A 29 -10.65 1.28 -2.81
CA GLY A 29 -10.20 2.65 -3.00
C GLY A 29 -9.16 2.79 -4.12
N ARG A 30 -8.87 4.04 -4.44
CA ARG A 30 -7.74 4.46 -5.25
C ARG A 30 -6.45 4.13 -4.51
N VAL A 31 -5.46 3.62 -5.25
CA VAL A 31 -4.14 3.29 -4.72
C VAL A 31 -3.28 4.54 -4.69
N GLU A 32 -2.75 4.85 -3.51
CA GLU A 32 -1.76 5.90 -3.33
C GLU A 32 -0.50 5.35 -2.66
N VAL A 33 0.66 5.83 -3.08
CA VAL A 33 1.97 5.43 -2.56
C VAL A 33 2.73 6.63 -2.01
N PHE A 34 3.51 6.42 -0.96
CA PHE A 34 4.39 7.41 -0.38
C PHE A 34 5.80 7.27 -0.94
N HIS A 35 6.37 8.36 -1.44
CA HIS A 35 7.75 8.41 -1.91
C HIS A 35 8.34 9.81 -1.73
N ASN A 36 9.56 9.91 -1.21
CA ASN A 36 10.30 11.17 -1.05
C ASN A 36 9.56 12.28 -0.27
N GLY A 37 8.73 11.90 0.71
CA GLY A 37 8.07 12.86 1.60
C GLY A 37 6.62 13.18 1.24
N ASP A 38 6.14 12.76 0.07
CA ASP A 38 4.80 13.05 -0.43
C ASP A 38 4.03 11.81 -0.86
N TRP A 39 2.71 11.93 -0.85
CA TRP A 39 1.79 10.95 -1.42
C TRP A 39 1.52 11.27 -2.88
N GLY A 40 1.33 10.23 -3.68
CA GLY A 40 0.85 10.34 -5.05
C GLY A 40 0.15 9.08 -5.51
N THR A 41 -0.51 9.18 -6.66
CA THR A 41 -1.33 8.11 -7.23
C THR A 41 -0.52 7.20 -8.15
N VAL A 42 -1.18 6.16 -8.65
CA VAL A 42 -0.60 5.17 -9.56
C VAL A 42 -1.48 5.11 -10.80
N CYS A 43 -0.88 5.20 -11.99
CA CYS A 43 -1.61 5.05 -13.25
C CYS A 43 -2.10 3.61 -13.45
N ASP A 44 -3.24 3.44 -14.12
CA ASP A 44 -3.84 2.13 -14.42
C ASP A 44 -3.29 1.42 -15.67
N ASP A 45 -2.33 2.04 -16.37
CA ASP A 45 -1.61 1.44 -17.49
C ASP A 45 -0.92 0.13 -17.06
N HIS A 46 -1.24 -0.94 -17.81
CA HIS A 46 -0.81 -2.31 -17.52
C HIS A 46 -1.23 -2.87 -16.16
N TRP A 47 -2.17 -2.22 -15.46
CA TRP A 47 -2.60 -2.68 -14.14
C TRP A 47 -3.38 -4.00 -14.20
N THR A 48 -2.74 -5.06 -13.72
CA THR A 48 -3.29 -6.41 -13.59
C THR A 48 -3.66 -6.77 -12.15
N GLN A 49 -4.27 -7.94 -11.97
CA GLN A 49 -4.55 -8.50 -10.65
C GLN A 49 -3.27 -8.61 -9.79
N GLN A 50 -2.12 -8.96 -10.36
CA GLN A 50 -0.85 -9.14 -9.63
C GLN A 50 -0.42 -7.87 -8.87
N HIS A 51 -0.72 -6.70 -9.40
CA HIS A 51 -0.43 -5.42 -8.74
C HIS A 51 -1.29 -5.24 -7.48
N ALA A 52 -2.60 -5.48 -7.61
CA ALA A 52 -3.52 -5.45 -6.48
C ALA A 52 -3.15 -6.49 -5.40
N GLU A 53 -2.65 -7.66 -5.81
CA GLU A 53 -2.13 -8.69 -4.89
C GLU A 53 -0.94 -8.21 -4.05
N VAL A 54 0.01 -7.49 -4.67
CA VAL A 54 1.14 -6.86 -3.99
C VAL A 54 0.64 -5.79 -3.01
N VAL A 55 -0.27 -4.92 -3.44
CA VAL A 55 -0.86 -3.89 -2.55
C VAL A 55 -1.58 -4.52 -1.37
N CYS A 56 -2.38 -5.56 -1.58
CA CYS A 56 -3.08 -6.24 -0.50
C CYS A 56 -2.10 -6.83 0.51
N ARG A 57 -1.01 -7.42 0.05
CA ARG A 57 0.05 -7.93 0.91
C ARG A 57 0.73 -6.82 1.71
N GLN A 58 1.01 -5.67 1.08
CA GLN A 58 1.55 -4.49 1.75
C GLN A 58 0.64 -3.98 2.88
N LEU A 59 -0.67 -4.02 2.64
CA LEU A 59 -1.69 -3.61 3.60
C LEU A 59 -1.99 -4.68 4.67
N GLY A 60 -1.39 -5.87 4.57
CA GLY A 60 -1.61 -6.98 5.50
C GLY A 60 -2.95 -7.70 5.29
N TYR A 61 -3.55 -7.56 4.11
CA TYR A 61 -4.82 -8.18 3.76
C TYR A 61 -4.60 -9.58 3.16
N ARG A 62 -5.50 -10.50 3.50
CA ARG A 62 -5.71 -11.71 2.70
C ARG A 62 -6.84 -11.45 1.70
N TYR A 63 -6.67 -11.98 0.50
CA TYR A 63 -7.61 -11.82 -0.61
C TYR A 63 -7.92 -13.18 -1.24
N GLU A 64 -9.18 -13.42 -1.57
CA GLU A 64 -9.58 -14.57 -2.40
C GLU A 64 -9.95 -14.12 -3.82
N TYR A 65 -10.50 -12.91 -3.96
CA TYR A 65 -10.87 -12.34 -5.25
C TYR A 65 -10.77 -10.81 -5.24
N LEU A 66 -10.12 -10.29 -6.29
CA LEU A 66 -9.86 -8.87 -6.51
C LEU A 66 -10.59 -8.42 -7.77
N ASN A 67 -11.29 -7.29 -7.67
CA ASN A 67 -11.84 -6.62 -8.84
C ASN A 67 -11.14 -5.28 -9.03
N ASN A 68 -10.30 -5.20 -10.07
CA ASN A 68 -9.62 -3.96 -10.40
C ASN A 68 -10.63 -2.96 -10.95
N THR A 69 -10.48 -1.70 -10.55
CA THR A 69 -11.27 -0.59 -11.08
C THR A 69 -10.33 0.38 -11.76
N GLN A 70 -10.64 0.70 -13.00
CA GLN A 70 -9.91 1.66 -13.81
C GLN A 70 -10.62 3.01 -13.79
N ASN A 71 -9.98 3.99 -14.41
CA ASN A 71 -10.58 5.28 -14.74
C ASN A 71 -11.11 6.10 -13.55
N GLY A 72 -10.38 6.18 -12.43
CA GLY A 72 -10.76 7.09 -11.32
C GLY A 72 -12.06 6.72 -10.60
N THR A 73 -12.46 5.44 -10.61
CA THR A 73 -13.72 4.95 -10.00
C THR A 73 -13.91 5.37 -8.53
N PHE A 74 -12.83 5.51 -7.77
CA PHE A 74 -12.83 5.96 -6.36
C PHE A 74 -12.56 7.47 -6.21
N GLY A 75 -12.89 8.23 -7.25
CA GLY A 75 -12.51 9.61 -7.41
C GLY A 75 -11.08 9.77 -7.93
N GLU A 76 -10.85 10.89 -8.61
CA GLU A 76 -9.54 11.32 -9.05
C GLU A 76 -8.67 11.75 -7.86
N GLY A 77 -7.39 11.43 -7.91
CA GLY A 77 -6.40 11.97 -6.99
C GLY A 77 -6.04 13.41 -7.30
N VAL A 78 -5.03 13.89 -6.57
CA VAL A 78 -4.46 15.23 -6.77
C VAL A 78 -2.95 15.17 -6.62
N GLY A 79 -2.25 16.06 -7.32
CA GLY A 79 -0.81 16.22 -7.18
C GLY A 79 -0.04 15.34 -8.14
N LEU A 80 0.89 14.52 -7.61
CA LEU A 80 1.76 13.68 -8.42
C LEU A 80 1.11 12.32 -8.70
N ILE A 81 1.22 11.86 -9.94
CA ILE A 81 1.09 10.44 -10.28
C ILE A 81 2.51 9.87 -10.19
N LEU A 82 2.80 9.12 -9.13
CA LEU A 82 4.17 8.72 -8.79
C LEU A 82 4.65 7.52 -9.59
N LEU A 83 3.75 6.58 -9.87
CA LEU A 83 4.04 5.31 -10.53
C LEU A 83 3.23 5.17 -11.82
N ASP A 84 3.90 4.63 -12.83
CA ASP A 84 3.38 4.35 -14.16
C ASP A 84 4.12 3.14 -14.75
N ASP A 85 3.48 2.44 -15.69
CA ASP A 85 3.99 1.21 -16.34
C ASP A 85 4.48 0.15 -15.33
N VAL A 86 3.78 0.05 -14.19
CA VAL A 86 4.14 -0.90 -13.14
C VAL A 86 3.97 -2.32 -13.68
N GLN A 87 4.97 -3.16 -13.41
CA GLN A 87 5.06 -4.55 -13.85
C GLN A 87 5.47 -5.39 -12.66
N CYS A 88 4.46 -5.94 -11.98
CA CYS A 88 4.65 -6.90 -10.89
C CYS A 88 4.48 -8.34 -11.39
N ASP A 89 5.34 -9.25 -10.92
CA ASP A 89 5.15 -10.69 -11.03
C ASP A 89 4.09 -11.21 -10.03
N GLY A 90 3.79 -10.40 -9.01
CA GLY A 90 2.84 -10.67 -7.93
C GLY A 90 3.51 -11.20 -6.67
N SER A 91 4.82 -11.45 -6.67
CA SER A 91 5.58 -11.98 -5.52
C SER A 91 6.25 -10.90 -4.67
N GLU A 92 6.22 -9.65 -5.14
CA GLU A 92 6.87 -8.49 -4.55
C GLU A 92 6.29 -8.12 -3.20
N THR A 93 7.11 -7.57 -2.32
CA THR A 93 6.65 -7.06 -1.02
C THR A 93 6.17 -5.63 -1.09
N SER A 94 6.52 -4.90 -2.15
CA SER A 94 6.10 -3.53 -2.39
C SER A 94 5.89 -3.25 -3.86
N LEU A 95 4.96 -2.34 -4.19
CA LEU A 95 4.88 -1.78 -5.56
C LEU A 95 6.20 -1.15 -6.03
N LEU A 96 7.05 -0.69 -5.11
CA LEU A 96 8.36 -0.12 -5.48
C LEU A 96 9.41 -1.19 -5.81
N ASP A 97 9.14 -2.45 -5.46
CA ASP A 97 9.99 -3.58 -5.82
C ASP A 97 9.64 -4.10 -7.23
N CYS A 98 8.46 -3.75 -7.75
CA CYS A 98 8.05 -4.05 -9.11
C CYS A 98 8.85 -3.18 -10.09
N LYS A 99 9.05 -3.67 -11.31
CA LYS A 99 9.61 -2.81 -12.36
C LYS A 99 8.58 -1.72 -12.68
N HIS A 100 9.00 -0.47 -12.73
CA HIS A 100 8.13 0.65 -13.06
C HIS A 100 8.90 1.74 -13.83
N GLY A 101 8.16 2.71 -14.36
CA GLY A 101 8.71 3.89 -15.03
C GLY A 101 9.53 4.80 -14.11
N ILE A 102 9.97 5.94 -14.66
CA ILE A 102 10.66 6.97 -13.86
C ILE A 102 9.63 7.64 -12.94
N TRP A 103 9.95 7.80 -11.66
CA TRP A 103 9.11 8.47 -10.68
C TRP A 103 8.52 9.80 -11.17
N GLY A 104 7.21 9.94 -11.09
CA GLY A 104 6.51 11.17 -11.46
C GLY A 104 6.47 11.45 -12.97
N ARG A 105 7.02 10.57 -13.81
CA ARG A 105 7.01 10.71 -15.26
C ARG A 105 5.99 9.73 -15.85
N THR A 106 4.89 10.29 -16.32
CA THR A 106 3.76 9.57 -16.90
C THR A 106 3.12 10.42 -18.00
N ASP A 107 2.39 9.80 -18.91
CA ASP A 107 1.44 10.46 -19.81
C ASP A 107 -0.02 10.34 -19.35
N CYS A 108 -0.25 9.69 -18.20
CA CYS A 108 -1.56 9.57 -17.57
C CYS A 108 -2.00 10.88 -16.90
N SER A 109 -3.31 10.98 -16.72
CA SER A 109 -4.00 11.98 -15.93
C SER A 109 -4.70 11.34 -14.73
N HIS A 110 -5.22 12.12 -13.78
CA HIS A 110 -5.89 11.54 -12.61
C HIS A 110 -7.19 10.80 -12.93
N SER A 111 -7.76 11.01 -14.13
CA SER A 111 -8.85 10.16 -14.59
C SER A 111 -8.42 8.72 -14.84
N GLU A 112 -7.12 8.42 -14.87
CA GLU A 112 -6.51 7.08 -15.05
C GLU A 112 -5.90 6.57 -13.74
N ASP A 113 -6.20 7.21 -12.61
CA ASP A 113 -5.74 6.71 -11.31
C ASP A 113 -6.39 5.35 -11.00
N VAL A 114 -5.55 4.39 -10.62
CA VAL A 114 -6.00 3.03 -10.37
C VAL A 114 -6.60 2.85 -8.99
N GLY A 115 -7.59 1.97 -8.90
CA GLY A 115 -8.12 1.46 -7.65
C GLY A 115 -8.54 0.01 -7.76
N PHE A 116 -9.00 -0.57 -6.67
CA PHE A 116 -9.62 -1.89 -6.70
C PHE A 116 -10.59 -2.08 -5.53
N VAL A 117 -11.44 -3.12 -5.65
CA VAL A 117 -12.26 -3.65 -4.57
C VAL A 117 -11.78 -5.06 -4.22
N LEU A 118 -11.59 -5.33 -2.94
CA LEU A 118 -11.49 -6.67 -2.37
C LEU A 118 -12.88 -7.20 -2.04
N THR A 119 -13.26 -8.31 -2.64
CA THR A 119 -14.60 -8.90 -2.40
C THR A 119 -14.72 -9.65 -1.08
N THR A 120 -13.60 -10.16 -0.53
CA THR A 120 -13.53 -10.81 0.79
C THR A 120 -12.18 -10.54 1.47
N GLY A 121 -12.02 -9.36 2.07
CA GLY A 121 -10.85 -9.01 2.87
C GLY A 121 -11.02 -9.43 4.34
N ILE A 122 -10.18 -10.33 4.84
CA ILE A 122 -9.99 -10.52 6.29
C ILE A 122 -8.64 -9.91 6.64
N ALA A 123 -8.61 -8.78 7.34
CA ALA A 123 -7.38 -8.27 7.95
C ALA A 123 -7.13 -9.07 9.22
N PHE A 124 -6.05 -9.82 9.25
CA PHE A 124 -5.47 -10.24 10.51
C PHE A 124 -4.65 -9.05 11.01
N VAL A 125 -5.31 -8.10 11.67
CA VAL A 125 -4.58 -7.36 12.71
C VAL A 125 -4.27 -8.44 13.75
N GLU A 126 -3.03 -8.92 13.82
CA GLU A 126 -2.60 -9.77 14.93
C GLU A 126 -3.10 -9.10 16.21
N PRO A 127 -4.03 -9.71 16.96
CA PRO A 127 -4.52 -9.10 18.17
C PRO A 127 -3.32 -8.91 19.10
N LEU A 128 -3.10 -7.70 19.61
CA LEU A 128 -2.07 -7.42 20.64
C LEU A 128 -2.18 -8.37 21.85
N SER A 129 -3.29 -9.12 22.00
CA SER A 129 -3.44 -10.20 22.98
C SER A 129 -2.54 -11.42 22.74
N GLU A 130 -2.02 -11.67 21.53
CA GLU A 130 -1.12 -12.81 21.26
C GLU A 130 0.38 -12.44 21.32
N LEU A 131 0.74 -11.18 21.09
CA LEU A 131 2.11 -10.69 21.26
C LEU A 131 2.56 -10.73 22.74
N ARG A 132 1.64 -10.60 23.70
CA ARG A 132 1.95 -10.74 25.14
C ARG A 132 2.31 -12.16 25.55
N ASN A 133 1.96 -13.17 24.74
CA ASN A 133 2.21 -14.58 25.06
C ASN A 133 3.46 -15.18 24.41
N LYS A 134 4.03 -14.55 23.37
CA LYS A 134 5.31 -15.00 22.80
C LYS A 134 6.55 -14.56 23.60
N HIS A 135 6.45 -13.50 24.40
CA HIS A 135 7.60 -13.02 25.19
C HIS A 135 7.79 -13.73 26.55
N LEU A 136 6.90 -14.65 26.93
CA LEU A 136 6.94 -15.36 28.23
C LEU A 136 7.17 -16.89 28.13
N LEU A 137 7.29 -17.46 26.93
CA LEU A 137 7.46 -18.91 26.76
C LEU A 137 8.88 -19.37 26.38
N HIS A 138 9.86 -18.47 26.27
CA HIS A 138 11.24 -18.82 25.92
C HIS A 138 12.24 -18.85 27.09
N HIS A 139 11.78 -19.02 28.34
CA HIS A 139 12.69 -19.04 29.50
C HIS A 139 12.42 -20.08 30.60
N ARG A 140 11.79 -21.23 30.29
CA ARG A 140 11.83 -22.39 31.19
C ARG A 140 11.76 -23.70 30.42
N TYR A 141 12.86 -24.11 29.81
CA TYR A 141 13.24 -25.52 29.62
C TYR A 141 14.73 -25.56 29.24
N ILE A 142 15.58 -25.63 30.26
CA ILE A 142 16.78 -26.46 30.48
C ILE A 142 17.30 -26.05 31.87
#